data_AF-A0A7V9DDG2-F1
#
_entry.id   AF-A0A7V9DDG2-F1
#
_cell.length_a   1.000
_cell.length_b   1.000
_cell.length_c   1.000
_cell.angle_alpha   90.00
_cell.angle_beta   90.00
_cell.angle_gamma   90.00
#
_symmetry.space_group_name_H-M   'P 1'
#
loop_
_entity.id
_entity.type
_entity.pdbx_description
1 polymer ?
#
loop_
_entity_poly.entity_id
_entity_poly.type
_entity_poly.pdbx_seq_one_letter_code
_entity_poly.pdbx_strand_id
1 'polypeptide(L)' 'MIKKLTLATFLLSLLTLAAAAQTPTAPTTHLKIGDTAPDFELNDTGGKPVKLSDFRGKKNVVLAFYVLAFTGG' A
#
# COMPACT_ATOMS: atom_id res chain seq x y z
N MET A 1 -36.81 25.25 -10.63
CA MET A 1 -36.14 23.91 -10.60
C MET A 1 -34.70 23.89 -11.13
N ILE A 2 -34.24 24.90 -11.90
CA ILE A 2 -32.92 24.90 -12.57
C ILE A 2 -31.71 25.08 -11.61
N LYS A 3 -31.87 25.75 -10.46
CA LYS A 3 -30.79 26.00 -9.49
C LYS A 3 -30.25 24.75 -8.75
N LYS A 4 -31.06 23.69 -8.66
CA LYS A 4 -30.64 22.42 -8.01
C LYS A 4 -29.81 21.56 -8.97
N LEU A 5 -30.02 21.71 -10.27
CA LEU A 5 -29.32 20.95 -11.32
C LEU A 5 -27.90 21.48 -11.54
N THR A 6 -27.69 22.80 -11.47
CA THR A 6 -26.35 23.41 -11.51
C THR A 6 -25.53 23.14 -10.26
N LEU A 7 -26.15 23.05 -9.08
CA LEU A 7 -25.45 22.67 -7.85
C LEU A 7 -25.02 21.19 -7.87
N ALA A 8 -25.86 20.31 -8.43
CA ALA A 8 -25.53 18.89 -8.59
C ALA A 8 -24.39 18.64 -9.59
N THR A 9 -24.33 19.38 -10.70
CA THR A 9 -23.20 19.29 -11.65
C THR A 9 -21.92 19.92 -11.10
N PHE A 10 -22.03 20.96 -10.26
CA PHE A 10 -20.87 21.54 -9.56
C PHE A 10 -20.32 20.59 -8.48
N LEU A 11 -21.19 19.90 -7.73
CA LEU A 11 -20.73 18.88 -6.78
C LEU A 11 -20.10 17.66 -7.48
N LEU A 12 -20.63 17.27 -8.65
CA LEU A 12 -20.09 16.13 -9.39
C LEU A 12 -18.72 16.45 -10.02
N SER A 13 -18.47 17.70 -10.44
CA SER A 13 -17.15 18.11 -10.93
C SER A 13 -16.13 18.30 -9.80
N LEU A 14 -16.56 18.66 -8.59
CA LEU A 14 -15.67 18.65 -7.41
C LEU A 14 -15.28 17.22 -7.00
N LEU A 15 -16.17 16.24 -7.18
CA LEU A 15 -15.89 14.86 -6.81
C LEU A 15 -14.88 14.19 -7.74
N THR A 16 -14.84 14.55 -9.03
CA THR A 16 -13.85 14.01 -10.00
C THR A 16 -12.45 14.55 -9.75
N LEU A 17 -12.29 15.74 -9.17
CA LEU A 17 -10.98 16.33 -8.89
C LEU A 17 -10.30 15.71 -7.65
N ALA A 18 -11.07 15.13 -6.72
CA ALA A 18 -10.54 14.47 -5.52
C ALA A 18 -9.92 13.10 -5.81
N ALA A 19 -10.36 12.41 -6.87
CA ALA A 19 -9.86 11.07 -7.22
C ALA A 19 -8.46 11.07 -7.87
N ALA A 20 -8.01 12.21 -8.41
CA ALA A 20 -6.70 12.31 -9.08
C ALA A 20 -5.52 12.61 -8.13
N ALA A 21 -5.77 12.91 -6.86
CA ALA A 21 -4.74 13.35 -5.92
C ALA A 21 -4.10 12.22 -5.09
N GLN A 22 -4.63 11.00 -5.12
CA GLN A 22 -4.04 9.86 -4.41
C GLN A 22 -3.05 9.13 -5.32
N THR A 23 -1.94 9.79 -5.66
CA THR A 23 -0.77 9.06 -6.11
C THR A 23 -0.19 8.34 -4.88
N PRO A 24 -0.04 7.00 -4.89
CA PRO A 24 0.65 6.31 -3.81
C PRO A 24 2.08 6.86 -3.76
N THR A 25 2.35 7.71 -2.77
CA THR A 25 3.70 8.20 -2.53
C THR A 25 4.49 6.98 -2.11
N ALA A 26 5.38 6.50 -2.99
CA ALA A 26 6.26 5.40 -2.66
C ALA A 26 6.98 5.76 -1.34
N PRO A 27 6.90 4.92 -0.30
CA PRO A 27 7.46 5.27 1.00
C PRO A 27 8.96 5.54 0.84
N THR A 28 9.40 6.73 1.24
CA THR A 28 10.82 7.04 1.36
C THR A 28 11.37 6.20 2.50
N THR A 29 12.14 5.17 2.18
CA THR A 29 12.63 4.16 3.12
C THR A 29 13.77 4.72 3.97
N HIS A 30 13.40 5.48 5.00
CA HIS A 30 14.27 5.78 6.13
C HIS A 30 13.77 5.04 7.36
N LEU A 31 14.00 3.72 7.40
CA LEU A 31 13.63 2.87 8.54
C LEU A 31 14.62 3.10 9.69
N LYS A 32 14.10 3.36 10.89
CA LYS A 32 14.86 3.45 12.13
C LYS A 32 14.53 2.28 13.05
N ILE A 33 15.43 2.02 14.01
CA ILE A 33 15.18 1.02 15.04
C ILE A 33 13.95 1.42 15.86
N GLY A 34 13.04 0.47 16.06
CA GLY A 34 11.79 0.69 16.80
C GLY A 34 10.62 1.13 15.92
N ASP A 35 10.86 1.52 14.65
CA ASP A 35 9.78 1.81 13.72
C ASP A 35 8.92 0.56 13.48
N THR A 36 7.62 0.76 13.34
CA THR A 36 6.76 -0.32 12.86
C THR A 36 7.12 -0.62 11.42
N ALA A 37 7.49 -1.88 11.14
CA ALA A 37 7.78 -2.31 9.78
C ALA A 37 6.58 -2.06 8.86
N PRO A 38 6.76 -1.43 7.68
CA PRO A 38 5.69 -1.21 6.71
C PRO A 38 5.01 -2.52 6.32
N ASP A 39 3.69 -2.49 6.22
CA ASP A 39 2.95 -3.69 5.83
C ASP A 39 3.05 -3.93 4.33
N PHE A 40 3.12 -5.20 3.95
CA PHE A 40 3.04 -5.63 2.56
C PHE A 40 2.39 -7.00 2.48
N GLU A 41 1.88 -7.31 1.29
CA GLU A 41 1.31 -8.59 0.93
C GLU A 41 2.03 -9.12 -0.31
N LEU A 42 2.53 -10.35 -0.26
CA LEU A 42 3.17 -11.02 -1.37
C LEU A 42 2.64 -12.44 -1.49
N ASN A 43 2.72 -13.00 -2.69
CA ASN A 43 2.44 -14.41 -2.89
C ASN A 43 3.63 -15.24 -2.41
N ASP A 44 3.36 -16.31 -1.66
CA ASP A 44 4.35 -17.35 -1.36
C ASP A 44 4.68 -18.19 -2.61
N THR A 45 5.56 -19.17 -2.46
CA THR A 45 5.97 -20.07 -3.55
C THR A 45 4.82 -20.89 -4.14
N GLY A 46 3.70 -21.04 -3.41
CA GLY A 46 2.48 -21.71 -3.86
C GLY A 46 1.40 -20.76 -4.37
N GLY A 47 1.70 -19.46 -4.49
CA GLY A 47 0.74 -18.45 -4.94
C GLY A 47 -0.25 -18.00 -3.87
N LYS A 48 -0.07 -18.40 -2.61
CA LYS A 48 -0.96 -17.95 -1.52
C LYS A 48 -0.54 -16.56 -1.06
N PRO A 49 -1.49 -15.63 -0.88
CA PRO A 49 -1.19 -14.32 -0.33
C PRO A 49 -0.74 -14.45 1.14
N VAL A 50 0.35 -13.76 1.47
CA VAL A 50 0.92 -13.70 2.82
C VAL A 50 1.16 -12.24 3.17
N LYS A 51 0.61 -11.80 4.31
CA LYS A 51 0.84 -10.45 4.83
C LYS A 51 1.85 -10.44 5.96
N LEU A 52 2.70 -9.41 6.00
CA LEU A 52 3.61 -9.21 7.14
C LEU A 52 2.83 -9.03 8.46
N SER A 53 1.67 -8.38 8.42
CA SER A 53 0.77 -8.17 9.56
C SER A 53 0.38 -9.45 10.29
N ASP A 54 0.23 -10.55 9.56
CA ASP A 54 -0.28 -11.79 10.13
C ASP A 54 0.65 -12.39 11.19
N PHE A 55 1.93 -11.98 11.19
CA PHE A 55 2.95 -12.46 12.13
C PHE A 55 3.17 -11.54 13.34
N ARG A 56 2.61 -10.32 13.34
CA ARG A 56 2.80 -9.34 14.42
C ARG A 56 2.38 -9.93 15.77
N GLY A 57 3.25 -9.81 16.78
CA GLY A 57 3.01 -10.28 18.15
C GLY A 57 2.99 -11.80 18.33
N LYS A 58 3.15 -12.59 17.26
CA LYS A 58 3.12 -14.06 17.34
C LYS A 58 4.53 -14.66 17.39
N LYS A 59 5.45 -14.13 16.59
CA LYS A 59 6.84 -14.61 16.44
C LYS A 59 7.78 -13.48 16.04
N ASN A 60 9.08 -13.67 16.26
CA ASN A 60 10.10 -12.83 15.65
C ASN A 60 10.18 -13.12 14.15
N VAL A 61 10.34 -12.08 13.34
CA VAL A 61 10.36 -12.16 11.87
C VAL A 61 11.64 -11.49 11.35
N VAL A 62 12.30 -12.13 10.40
CA VAL A 62 13.46 -11.58 9.67
C VAL A 62 13.09 -11.51 8.19
N LEU A 63 13.36 -10.38 7.56
CA LEU A 63 13.16 -10.18 6.12
C LEU A 63 14.51 -10.17 5.41
N ALA A 64 14.63 -10.96 4.34
CA ALA A 64 15.78 -11.00 3.47
C ALA A 64 15.35 -10.74 2.03
N PHE A 65 16.01 -9.79 1.37
CA PHE A 65 15.79 -9.46 -0.04
C PHE A 65 17.01 -9.93 -0.82
N TYR A 66 16.79 -10.73 -1.86
CA TYR A 66 17.83 -11.20 -2.76
C TYR A 66 17.39 -10.95 -4.21
N VAL A 67 18.34 -10.66 -5.10
CA VAL A 67 18.05 -10.20 -6.46
C VAL A 67 17.45 -11.31 -7.32
N LEU A 68 18.05 -12.51 -7.25
CA LEU A 68 17.68 -13.67 -8.04
C LEU A 68 17.66 -14.92 -7.16
N ALA A 69 16.69 -15.80 -7.39
CA ALA A 69 16.68 -17.12 -6.79
C ALA A 69 17.74 -18.04 -7.44
N PHE A 70 18.20 -19.05 -6.72
CA PHE A 70 19.10 -20.11 -7.21
C PHE A 70 20.48 -19.62 -7.70
N THR A 71 21.06 -18.62 -7.04
CA THR A 71 22.43 -18.13 -7.32
C THR A 71 23.38 -18.45 -6.17
N GLY A 72 24.69 -18.50 -6.46
CA GLY A 72 25.73 -18.87 -5.50
C GLY A 72 26.06 -17.83 -4.42
N GLY A 73 25.54 -16.60 -4.57
CA GLY A 73 25.91 -15.46 -3.71
C GLY A 73 27.22 -14.80 -4.13
#